data_AF-A0AAD7CAY0-F1
#
_entry.id   AF-A0AAD7CAY0-F1
#
_cell.length_a   1.000
_cell.length_b   1.000
_cell.length_c   1.000
_cell.angle_alpha   90.00
_cell.angle_beta   90.00
_cell.angle_gamma   90.00
#
_symmetry.space_group_name_H-M   'P 1'
#
loop_
_entity.id
_entity.type
_entity.pdbx_description
1 polymer ?
#
loop_
_entity_poly.entity_id
_entity_poly.type
_entity_poly.pdbx_seq_one_letter_code
_entity_poly.pdbx_strand_id
1 'polypeptide(L)'
;GRSWEASELRLKSFKDLHTLWYVLLRECNLLATQREEMRRMGVLKERITNRCRKSMARIKGVMNERRLAYEGAVELANKDREAA
;
A
#
# COMPACT_ATOMS: atom_id res chain seq x y z
N GLY A 1 1.53 2.30 -16.25
CA GLY A 1 2.73 2.18 -15.40
C GLY A 1 2.79 0.84 -14.67
N ARG A 2 3.91 0.54 -14.00
CA ARG A 2 4.06 -0.64 -13.12
C ARG A 2 3.49 -0.37 -11.71
N SER A 3 3.27 -1.42 -10.93
CA SER A 3 2.94 -1.29 -9.49
C SER A 3 4.21 -1.06 -8.67
N TRP A 4 4.08 -0.31 -7.56
CA TRP A 4 5.16 -0.08 -6.59
C TRP A 4 5.65 -1.37 -5.96
N GLU A 5 6.96 -1.56 -5.85
CA GLU A 5 7.56 -2.70 -5.16
C GLU A 5 7.70 -2.45 -3.65
N ALA A 6 7.68 -3.52 -2.85
CA ALA A 6 7.79 -3.40 -1.40
C ALA A 6 9.16 -2.80 -0.98
N SER A 7 10.23 -3.20 -1.66
CA SER A 7 11.59 -2.65 -1.49
C SER A 7 11.61 -1.13 -1.61
N GLU A 8 10.95 -0.57 -2.62
CA GLU A 8 10.86 0.87 -2.86
C GLU A 8 10.05 1.58 -1.78
N LEU A 9 8.94 0.97 -1.35
CA LEU A 9 8.04 1.53 -0.34
C LEU A 9 8.67 1.55 1.07
N ARG A 10 9.56 0.60 1.38
CA ARG A 10 10.30 0.59 2.65
C ARG A 10 11.19 1.81 2.83
N LEU A 11 11.62 2.46 1.74
CA LEU A 11 12.47 3.65 1.76
C LEU A 11 11.68 4.96 1.95
N LYS A 12 10.35 4.92 2.02
CA LYS A 12 9.50 6.12 2.09
C LYS A 12 9.05 6.46 3.51
N SER A 13 8.93 7.75 3.82
CA SER A 13 8.40 8.18 5.13
C SER A 13 6.92 7.78 5.29
N PHE A 14 6.40 7.78 6.53
CA PHE A 14 4.97 7.56 6.76
C PHE A 14 4.11 8.57 5.99
N LYS A 15 4.52 9.84 5.99
CA LYS A 15 3.82 10.92 5.27
C LYS A 15 3.76 10.64 3.77
N ASP A 16 4.87 10.21 3.16
CA ASP A 16 4.90 9.88 1.73
C ASP A 16 4.02 8.67 1.41
N LEU A 17 4.05 7.63 2.25
CA LEU A 17 3.18 6.45 2.08
C LEU A 17 1.70 6.82 2.20
N HIS A 18 1.36 7.70 3.14
CA HIS A 18 0.00 8.20 3.34
C HIS A 18 -0.46 9.06 2.15
N THR A 19 0.36 9.97 1.66
CA THR A 19 0.06 10.75 0.44
C THR A 19 -0.12 9.83 -0.76
N LEU A 20 0.79 8.87 -0.95
CA LEU A 20 0.73 7.89 -2.03
C LEU A 20 -0.55 7.04 -1.95
N TRP A 21 -0.98 6.66 -0.75
CA TRP A 21 -2.23 5.93 -0.53
C TRP A 21 -3.43 6.67 -1.13
N TYR A 22 -3.56 7.97 -0.89
CA TYR A 22 -4.66 8.77 -1.44
C TYR A 22 -4.56 8.98 -2.96
N VAL A 23 -3.36 9.11 -3.51
CA VAL A 23 -3.15 9.15 -4.96
C VAL A 23 -3.64 7.85 -5.59
N LEU A 24 -3.26 6.69 -5.02
CA LEU A 24 -3.68 5.38 -5.50
C LEU A 24 -5.18 5.13 -5.34
N LEU A 25 -5.78 5.64 -4.26
CA LEU A 25 -7.22 5.54 -4.01
C LEU A 25 -8.02 6.30 -5.06
N ARG A 26 -7.63 7.54 -5.37
CA ARG A 26 -8.27 8.35 -6.42
C ARG A 26 -8.21 7.65 -7.78
N GLU A 27 -7.06 7.08 -8.12
CA GLU A 27 -6.90 6.31 -9.36
C GLU A 27 -7.76 5.04 -9.37
N CYS A 28 -7.86 4.32 -8.24
CA CYS A 28 -8.77 3.17 -8.12
C CYS A 28 -10.22 3.55 -8.38
N ASN A 29 -10.65 4.71 -7.85
CA ASN A 29 -12.01 5.20 -8.04
C ASN A 29 -12.27 5.56 -9.51
N LEU A 30 -11.34 6.27 -10.16
CA LEU A 30 -11.43 6.58 -11.59
C LEU A 30 -11.57 5.31 -12.44
N LEU A 31 -10.72 4.31 -12.20
CA LEU A 31 -10.78 3.02 -12.90
C LEU A 31 -12.07 2.26 -12.64
N ALA A 32 -12.66 2.40 -11.44
CA ALA A 32 -13.95 1.79 -11.11
C ALA A 32 -15.10 2.46 -11.89
N THR A 33 -15.14 3.80 -11.94
CA THR A 33 -16.13 4.54 -12.73
C THR A 33 -16.02 4.21 -14.21
N GLN A 34 -14.80 4.18 -14.77
CA GLN A 34 -14.59 3.79 -16.17
C GLN A 34 -15.07 2.35 -16.42
N ARG A 35 -14.79 1.42 -15.50
CA ARG A 35 -15.25 0.02 -15.62
C ARG A 35 -16.76 -0.05 -15.70
N GLU A 36 -17.45 0.70 -14.85
CA GLU A 36 -18.90 0.75 -14.84
C GLU A 36 -19.46 1.37 -16.12
N GLU A 37 -18.82 2.42 -16.65
CA GLU A 37 -19.28 3.05 -17.89
C GLU A 37 -19.09 2.16 -19.13
N MET A 38 -17.96 1.46 -19.23
CA MET A 38 -17.78 0.46 -20.31
C MET A 38 -18.80 -0.68 -20.21
N ARG A 39 -19.13 -1.11 -18.98
CA ARG A 39 -20.18 -2.12 -18.75
C ARG A 39 -21.52 -1.63 -19.27
N ARG A 40 -21.87 -0.35 -19.05
CA ARG A 40 -23.10 0.26 -19.55
C ARG A 40 -23.13 0.37 -21.07
N MET A 41 -21.99 0.71 -21.68
CA MET A 41 -21.84 0.80 -23.14
C MET A 41 -21.74 -0.57 -23.84
N GLY A 42 -21.70 -1.68 -23.10
CA GLY A 42 -21.56 -3.02 -23.67
C GLY A 42 -20.18 -3.29 -24.30
N VAL A 43 -19.17 -2.48 -23.97
CA VAL A 43 -17.81 -2.64 -24.51
C VAL A 43 -17.07 -3.71 -23.71
N LEU A 44 -16.70 -4.81 -24.35
CA LEU A 44 -15.87 -5.85 -23.74
C LEU A 44 -14.46 -5.29 -23.55
N LYS A 45 -14.01 -5.16 -22.29
CA LYS A 45 -12.68 -4.65 -22.02
C LYS A 45 -11.64 -5.76 -21.88
N GLU A 46 -10.44 -5.48 -22.39
CA GLU A 46 -9.21 -6.12 -21.98
C GLU A 46 -8.95 -5.93 -20.47
N ARG A 47 -8.29 -6.92 -19.86
CA ARG A 47 -8.15 -7.11 -18.40
C ARG A 47 -7.68 -5.82 -17.69
N ILE A 48 -8.58 -5.09 -17.02
CA ILE A 48 -8.18 -3.92 -16.20
C ILE A 48 -7.27 -4.41 -15.07
N THR A 49 -6.01 -4.05 -15.18
CA THR A 49 -4.97 -4.46 -14.24
C THR A 49 -5.20 -3.86 -12.85
N ASN A 50 -5.20 -4.68 -11.81
CA ASN A 50 -5.33 -4.26 -10.40
C ASN A 50 -4.02 -3.68 -9.81
N ARG A 51 -3.25 -2.92 -10.59
CA ARG A 51 -1.91 -2.41 -10.21
C ARG A 51 -1.95 -1.46 -9.01
N CYS A 52 -2.97 -0.60 -8.93
CA CYS A 52 -3.16 0.31 -7.81
C CYS A 52 -3.45 -0.45 -6.52
N ARG A 53 -4.39 -1.41 -6.57
CA ARG A 53 -4.70 -2.30 -5.43
C ARG A 53 -3.48 -3.09 -4.96
N LYS A 54 -2.65 -3.60 -5.88
CA LYS A 54 -1.40 -4.31 -5.55
C LYS A 54 -0.42 -3.39 -4.81
N SER A 55 -0.29 -2.14 -5.26
CA SER A 55 0.55 -1.14 -4.59
C SER A 55 0.02 -0.81 -3.19
N MET A 56 -1.30 -0.63 -3.04
CA MET A 56 -1.94 -0.39 -1.75
C MET A 56 -1.74 -1.56 -0.77
N ALA A 57 -1.87 -2.81 -1.23
CA ALA A 57 -1.61 -3.99 -0.41
C ALA A 57 -0.16 -4.02 0.11
N ARG A 58 0.80 -3.63 -0.73
CA ARG A 58 2.22 -3.52 -0.34
C ARG A 58 2.47 -2.41 0.68
N ILE A 59 1.79 -1.25 0.55
CA ILE A 59 1.85 -0.18 1.55
C ILE A 59 1.38 -0.71 2.92
N LYS A 60 0.23 -1.42 2.96
CA LYS A 60 -0.24 -2.04 4.22
C LYS A 60 0.79 -3.03 4.79
N GLY A 61 1.38 -3.86 3.93
CA GLY A 61 2.43 -4.80 4.32
C GLY A 61 3.62 -4.10 4.98
N VAL A 62 4.17 -3.08 4.31
CA VAL A 62 5.31 -2.30 4.83
C VAL A 62 4.98 -1.59 6.15
N MET A 63 3.76 -1.05 6.31
CA MET A 63 3.36 -0.45 7.59
C MET A 63 3.29 -1.48 8.72
N ASN A 64 2.79 -2.69 8.45
CA ASN A 64 2.77 -3.74 9.45
C ASN A 64 4.17 -4.27 9.79
N GLU A 65 5.05 -4.42 8.79
CA GLU A 65 6.47 -4.75 9.00
C GLU A 65 7.13 -3.75 9.96
N ARG A 66 6.90 -2.44 9.75
CA ARG A 66 7.44 -1.38 10.62
C ARG A 66 6.90 -1.44 12.04
N ARG A 67 5.60 -1.69 12.20
CA ARG A 67 4.96 -1.84 13.52
C ARG A 67 5.58 -2.99 14.30
N LEU A 68 5.68 -4.17 13.67
CA LEU A 68 6.27 -5.36 14.29
C LEU A 68 7.74 -5.13 14.67
N ALA A 69 8.52 -4.48 13.80
CA ALA A 69 9.92 -4.16 14.09
C ALA A 69 10.06 -3.19 15.29
N TYR A 70 9.19 -2.18 15.38
CA TYR A 70 9.18 -1.27 16.52
C TYR A 70 8.81 -1.98 17.83
N GLU A 71 7.74 -2.78 17.82
CA GLU A 71 7.33 -3.56 19.00
C GLU A 71 8.44 -4.49 19.49
N GLY A 72 9.09 -5.22 18.58
CA GLY A 72 10.22 -6.09 18.93
C GLY A 72 11.42 -5.33 19.49
N ALA A 73 11.72 -4.14 18.95
CA ALA A 73 12.80 -3.30 19.46
C ALA A 73 12.51 -2.75 20.86
N VAL A 74 11.26 -2.36 21.13
CA VAL A 74 10.81 -1.91 22.45
C VAL A 74 10.87 -3.04 23.46
N GLU A 75 10.43 -4.24 23.09
CA GLU A 75 10.49 -5.42 23.97
C GLU A 75 11.94 -5.77 24.35
N LEU A 76 12.86 -5.73 23.39
CA LEU A 76 14.28 -5.97 23.64
C LEU A 76 14.87 -4.92 24.60
N ALA A 77 14.59 -3.63 24.35
CA ALA A 77 15.07 -2.54 25.20
C ALA A 77 14.54 -2.62 26.64
N ASN A 78 13.32 -3.12 26.83
CA ASN A 78 12.74 -3.34 28.16
C ASN A 78 13.45 -4.50 28.88
N LYS A 79 13.70 -5.62 28.19
CA LYS A 79 14.46 -6.75 28.74
C LYS A 79 15.86 -6.34 29.16
N ASP A 80 16.54 -5.55 28.34
CA ASP A 80 17.89 -5.04 28.64
C ASP A 80 17.88 -4.12 29.88
N ARG A 81 16.81 -3.33 30.07
CA ARG A 81 16.64 -2.47 31.26
C ARG A 81 16.34 -3.26 32.52
N GLU A 82 15.54 -4.32 32.44
CA GLU A 82 15.22 -5.19 33.58
C GLU A 82 16.40 -6.04 34.02
N ALA A 83 17.30 -6.37 33.10
CA ALA A 83 18.52 -7.13 33.37
C ALA A 83 19.67 -6.29 33.97
N ALA A 84 19.57 -4.96 33.92
CA ALA A 84 20.58 -4.01 34.41
C ALA A 84 20.28 -3.53 35.84
#